data_AF-A0A3P3U941-F1
#
_entry.id   AF-A0A3P3U941-F1
#
_cell.length_a   1.000
_cell.length_b   1.000
_cell.length_c   1.000
_cell.angle_alpha   90.00
_cell.angle_beta   90.00
_cell.angle_gamma   90.00
#
_symmetry.space_group_name_H-M   'P 1'
#
loop_
_entity.id
_entity.type
_entity.pdbx_description
1 polymer ?
#
loop_
_entity_poly.entity_id
_entity_poly.type
_entity_poly.pdbx_seq_one_letter_code
_entity_poly.pdbx_strand_id
1 'polypeptide(L)'
;MLWLIYRDYLKQNVRVTSYAKFLNWYVWVIFSFMMLITGGLFICYLFYENSWLVILLLVSGFSGESYFGYELRKSAVKHIGTTEENYEHDINVLRIILNQRNVNSISQIEQLLNQIDDELPNLKVSENILKPFYTITTVILVPILSLFIKWLLDKDHNGFLIIIQIVALCSMIFSLFYMLKPIIEQIVDISFRRMSQLKRMLEDIKIIDFLK
;
A
#
# COMPACT_ATOMS: atom_id res chain seq x y z
N MET A 1 -10.86 13.98 -24.94
CA MET A 1 -9.87 15.03 -24.61
C MET A 1 -9.19 14.72 -23.28
N LEU A 2 -9.96 14.36 -22.24
CA LEU A 2 -9.46 13.84 -20.97
C LEU A 2 -8.34 12.79 -21.12
N TRP A 3 -8.61 11.71 -21.86
CA TRP A 3 -7.63 10.62 -22.07
C TRP A 3 -6.33 11.05 -22.74
N LEU A 4 -6.34 12.13 -23.54
CA LEU A 4 -5.13 12.66 -24.16
C LEU A 4 -4.29 13.45 -23.14
N ILE A 5 -4.94 14.29 -22.33
CA ILE A 5 -4.31 15.01 -21.21
C ILE A 5 -3.77 14.01 -20.19
N TYR A 6 -4.57 13.00 -19.83
CA TYR A 6 -4.17 11.91 -18.95
C TYR A 6 -2.95 11.15 -19.49
N ARG A 7 -2.96 10.78 -20.78
CA ARG A 7 -1.82 10.08 -21.41
C ARG A 7 -0.56 10.94 -21.45
N ASP A 8 -0.68 12.23 -21.79
CA ASP A 8 0.45 13.15 -21.85
C ASP A 8 1.01 13.43 -20.44
N TYR A 9 0.12 13.56 -19.44
CA TYR A 9 0.46 13.64 -18.03
C TYR A 9 1.18 12.38 -17.56
N LEU A 10 0.72 11.19 -17.91
CA LEU A 10 1.42 9.94 -17.55
C LEU A 10 2.78 9.78 -18.25
N LYS A 11 2.91 10.28 -19.48
CA LYS A 11 4.15 10.18 -20.25
C LYS A 11 5.24 11.10 -19.69
N GLN A 12 4.85 12.25 -19.15
CA GLN A 12 5.78 13.20 -18.52
C GLN A 12 5.94 12.97 -17.02
N ASN A 13 4.90 12.45 -16.34
CA ASN A 13 4.91 12.21 -14.91
C ASN A 13 5.31 10.76 -14.56
N VAL A 14 6.56 10.42 -14.93
CA VAL A 14 7.18 9.09 -14.73
C VAL A 14 7.41 8.76 -13.25
N ARG A 15 7.25 9.73 -12.33
CA ARG A 15 7.69 9.62 -10.93
C ARG A 15 6.65 9.03 -9.98
N VAL A 16 5.41 8.84 -10.42
CA VAL A 16 4.37 8.17 -9.61
C VAL A 16 4.53 6.65 -9.71
N THR A 17 5.64 6.14 -9.18
CA THR A 17 5.84 4.72 -8.90
C THR A 17 6.00 4.53 -7.41
N SER A 18 5.40 3.45 -6.90
CA SER A 18 5.46 3.10 -5.49
C SER A 18 6.89 3.07 -4.96
N TYR A 19 7.05 3.61 -3.75
CA TYR A 19 8.29 3.61 -2.97
C TYR A 19 8.92 2.21 -2.88
N ALA A 20 8.09 1.17 -2.87
CA ALA A 20 8.53 -0.22 -2.81
C ALA A 20 9.26 -0.69 -4.08
N LYS A 21 8.98 -0.10 -5.25
CA LYS A 21 9.65 -0.43 -6.52
C LYS A 21 11.11 0.05 -6.55
N PHE A 22 11.42 1.10 -5.80
CA PHE A 22 12.77 1.66 -5.68
C PHE A 22 13.57 1.03 -4.53
N LEU A 23 12.99 0.06 -3.80
CA LEU A 23 13.75 -0.69 -2.82
C LEU A 23 14.76 -1.59 -3.54
N ASN A 24 16.00 -1.55 -3.07
CA ASN A 24 17.03 -2.46 -3.56
C ASN A 24 16.63 -3.91 -3.27
N TRP A 25 16.98 -4.83 -4.16
CA TRP A 25 16.64 -6.25 -4.05
C TRP A 25 17.06 -6.87 -2.71
N TYR A 26 18.19 -6.42 -2.14
CA TYR A 26 18.68 -6.91 -0.86
C TYR A 26 17.72 -6.61 0.30
N VAL A 27 16.95 -5.52 0.24
CA VAL A 27 15.98 -5.17 1.30
C VAL A 27 14.86 -6.21 1.36
N TRP A 28 14.40 -6.67 0.20
CA TRP A 28 13.41 -7.74 0.09
C TRP A 28 13.94 -9.06 0.61
N VAL A 29 15.20 -9.38 0.33
CA VAL A 29 15.85 -10.60 0.84
C VAL A 29 16.01 -10.56 2.35
N ILE A 30 16.48 -9.45 2.91
CA ILE A 30 16.63 -9.27 4.36
C ILE A 30 15.27 -9.34 5.06
N PHE A 31 14.24 -8.67 4.52
CA PHE A 31 12.90 -8.71 5.08
C PHE A 31 12.30 -10.12 5.04
N SER A 32 12.45 -10.82 3.91
CA SER A 32 11.98 -12.21 3.76
C SER A 32 12.70 -13.16 4.74
N PHE A 33 14.00 -12.96 4.93
CA PHE A 33 14.79 -13.71 5.89
C PHE A 33 14.35 -13.43 7.34
N MET A 34 14.08 -12.17 7.69
CA MET A 34 13.52 -11.81 9.00
C MET A 34 12.14 -12.43 9.22
N MET A 35 11.27 -12.44 8.21
CA MET A 35 9.98 -13.12 8.27
C MET A 35 10.12 -14.64 8.49
N LEU A 36 11.10 -15.28 7.86
CA LEU A 36 11.40 -16.70 8.09
C LEU A 36 11.91 -16.95 9.51
N ILE A 37 12.76 -16.08 10.05
CA ILE A 37 13.21 -16.16 11.45
C ILE A 37 12.03 -16.00 12.40
N THR A 38 11.19 -14.99 12.22
CA THR A 38 10.01 -14.75 13.06
C THR A 38 9.04 -15.93 13.00
N GLY A 39 8.80 -16.48 11.81
CA GLY A 39 7.99 -17.69 11.63
C GLY A 39 8.61 -18.94 12.24
N GLY A 40 9.92 -19.12 12.12
CA GLY A 40 10.66 -20.21 12.76
C GLY A 40 10.59 -20.13 14.29
N LEU A 41 10.77 -18.93 14.86
CA LEU A 41 10.62 -18.68 16.29
C LEU A 41 9.18 -18.97 16.77
N PHE A 42 8.18 -18.61 15.97
CA PHE A 42 6.78 -18.92 16.25
C PHE A 42 6.54 -20.44 16.31
N ILE A 43 7.05 -21.18 15.33
CA ILE A 43 6.95 -22.65 15.28
C ILE A 43 7.68 -23.26 16.48
N CYS A 44 8.91 -22.85 16.77
CA CYS A 44 9.65 -23.32 17.94
C CYS A 44 8.89 -23.05 19.25
N TYR A 45 8.25 -21.89 19.38
CA TYR A 45 7.43 -21.58 20.54
C TYR A 45 6.23 -22.53 20.67
N LEU A 46 5.58 -22.92 19.57
CA LEU A 46 4.46 -23.88 19.59
C LEU A 46 4.86 -25.30 20.01
N PHE A 47 6.10 -25.72 19.74
CA PHE A 47 6.57 -27.07 20.05
C PHE A 47 7.30 -27.19 21.39
N TYR A 48 8.05 -26.17 21.78
CA TYR A 48 8.92 -26.21 22.96
C TYR A 48 8.43 -25.36 24.14
N GLU A 49 7.36 -24.58 23.97
CA GLU A 49 6.64 -23.84 25.02
C GLU A 49 7.54 -22.95 25.90
N ASN A 50 8.68 -22.50 25.35
CA ASN A 50 9.65 -21.70 26.07
C ASN A 50 9.30 -20.21 25.98
N SER A 51 8.97 -19.60 27.11
CA SER A 51 8.55 -18.19 27.22
C SER A 51 9.58 -17.18 26.71
N TRP A 52 10.88 -17.51 26.73
CA TRP A 52 11.92 -16.64 26.16
C TRP A 52 11.78 -16.47 24.64
N LEU A 53 11.21 -17.46 23.94
CA LEU A 53 10.97 -17.39 22.49
C LEU A 53 9.94 -16.31 22.14
N VAL A 54 9.00 -16.00 23.04
CA VAL A 54 8.02 -14.92 22.84
C VAL A 54 8.70 -13.56 22.77
N ILE A 55 9.67 -13.31 23.64
CA ILE A 55 10.43 -12.06 23.65
C ILE A 55 11.23 -11.92 22.36
N LEU A 56 11.91 -13.00 21.94
CA LEU A 56 12.66 -13.02 20.67
C LEU A 56 11.75 -12.83 19.45
N LEU A 57 10.55 -13.39 19.47
CA LEU A 57 9.56 -13.22 18.41
C LEU A 57 9.11 -11.76 18.28
N LEU A 58 8.83 -11.09 19.41
CA LEU A 58 8.44 -9.67 19.39
C LEU A 58 9.59 -8.77 18.91
N VAL A 59 10.82 -9.04 19.37
CA VAL A 59 12.01 -8.26 18.97
C VAL A 59 12.33 -8.46 17.50
N SER A 60 12.26 -9.69 16.98
CA SER A 60 12.51 -9.98 15.56
C SER A 60 11.44 -9.38 14.66
N GLY A 61 10.16 -9.47 15.04
CA GLY A 61 9.07 -8.82 14.32
C GLY A 61 9.24 -7.30 14.25
N PHE A 62 9.44 -6.65 15.41
CA PHE A 62 9.58 -5.19 15.49
C PHE A 62 10.81 -4.66 14.74
N SER A 63 11.96 -5.35 14.85
CA SER A 63 13.17 -4.96 14.15
C SER A 63 13.05 -5.11 12.63
N GLY A 64 12.40 -6.17 12.15
CA GLY A 64 12.12 -6.38 10.72
C GLY A 64 11.23 -5.30 10.13
N GLU A 65 10.11 -4.97 10.80
CA GLU A 65 9.19 -3.91 10.36
C GLU A 65 9.85 -2.53 10.38
N SER A 66 10.58 -2.21 11.46
CA SER A 66 11.29 -0.93 11.60
C SER A 66 12.35 -0.74 10.52
N TYR A 67 13.14 -1.78 10.22
CA TYR A 67 14.16 -1.74 9.16
C TYR A 67 13.54 -1.53 7.78
N PHE A 68 12.48 -2.27 7.47
CA PHE A 68 11.78 -2.14 6.18
C PHE A 68 11.18 -0.74 6.01
N GLY A 69 10.51 -0.23 7.06
CA GLY A 69 9.97 1.13 7.05
C GLY A 69 11.04 2.21 6.86
N TYR A 70 12.19 2.05 7.51
CA TYR A 70 13.33 2.97 7.35
C TYR A 70 13.87 2.98 5.91
N GLU A 71 14.15 1.81 5.33
CA GLU A 71 14.66 1.72 3.95
C GLU A 71 13.64 2.21 2.91
N LEU A 72 12.35 1.98 3.16
CA LEU A 72 11.28 2.46 2.29
C LEU A 72 11.22 3.99 2.30
N ARG A 73 11.30 4.63 3.47
CA ARG A 73 11.34 6.10 3.60
C ARG A 73 12.61 6.69 2.98
N LYS A 74 13.76 6.06 3.20
CA LYS A 74 15.05 6.49 2.64
C LYS A 74 15.05 6.40 1.11
N SER A 75 14.52 5.32 0.54
CA SER A 75 14.45 5.15 -0.91
C SER A 75 13.48 6.14 -1.55
N ALA A 76 12.36 6.43 -0.88
CA ALA A 76 11.41 7.45 -1.30
C ALA A 76 12.08 8.83 -1.46
N VAL A 77 12.78 9.30 -0.42
CA VAL A 77 13.46 10.61 -0.45
C VAL A 77 14.53 10.65 -1.54
N LYS A 78 15.32 9.58 -1.70
CA LYS A 78 16.44 9.54 -2.65
C LYS A 78 16.00 9.58 -4.12
N HIS A 79 14.93 8.88 -4.49
CA HIS A 79 14.53 8.70 -5.89
C HIS A 79 13.45 9.68 -6.35
N ILE A 80 12.65 10.19 -5.43
CA ILE A 80 11.50 11.02 -5.75
C ILE A 80 11.77 12.47 -5.33
N GLY A 81 12.58 12.74 -4.30
CA GLY A 81 12.83 14.09 -3.78
C GLY A 81 11.88 14.44 -2.62
N THR A 82 11.81 15.72 -2.24
CA THR A 82 10.87 16.18 -1.21
C THR A 82 9.45 16.27 -1.77
N THR A 83 8.43 16.15 -0.92
CA THR A 83 7.03 16.25 -1.35
C THR A 83 6.69 17.59 -2.00
N GLU A 84 7.40 18.65 -1.61
CA GLU A 84 7.19 20.02 -2.08
C GLU A 84 7.75 20.24 -3.49
N GLU A 85 9.00 19.81 -3.74
CA GLU A 85 9.62 19.90 -5.08
C GLU A 85 8.86 19.10 -6.15
N ASN A 86 8.31 17.94 -5.77
CA ASN A 86 7.50 17.14 -6.70
C ASN A 86 6.16 17.79 -7.02
N TYR A 87 5.54 18.43 -6.02
CA TYR A 87 4.28 19.11 -6.23
C TYR A 87 4.44 20.29 -7.19
N GLU A 88 5.47 21.12 -7.00
CA GLU A 88 5.75 22.25 -7.92
C GLU A 88 6.07 21.77 -9.34
N HIS A 89 6.86 20.70 -9.47
CA HIS A 89 7.17 20.12 -10.77
C HIS A 89 5.91 19.62 -11.48
N ASP A 90 5.06 18.88 -10.78
CA ASP A 90 3.86 18.26 -11.34
C ASP A 90 2.82 19.31 -11.76
N ILE A 91 2.66 20.39 -10.98
CA ILE A 91 1.80 21.52 -11.36
C ILE A 91 2.33 22.21 -12.62
N ASN A 92 3.63 22.45 -12.71
CA ASN A 92 4.21 23.10 -13.88
C ASN A 92 4.08 22.23 -15.14
N VAL A 93 4.30 20.93 -15.01
CA VAL A 93 4.07 19.95 -16.10
C VAL A 93 2.60 19.98 -16.53
N LEU A 94 1.67 19.95 -15.58
CA LEU A 94 0.25 19.98 -15.90
C LEU A 94 -0.17 21.30 -16.58
N ARG A 95 0.35 22.45 -16.14
CA ARG A 95 0.15 23.74 -16.83
C ARG A 95 0.66 23.72 -18.28
N ILE A 96 1.85 23.15 -18.52
CA ILE A 96 2.39 23.01 -19.88
C ILE A 96 1.46 22.16 -20.75
N ILE A 97 0.95 21.04 -20.23
CA ILE A 97 0.04 20.16 -20.95
C ILE A 97 -1.29 20.86 -21.25
N LEU A 98 -1.86 21.58 -20.27
CA LEU A 98 -3.10 22.34 -20.46
C LEU A 98 -2.93 23.42 -21.53
N ASN A 99 -1.84 24.18 -21.48
CA ASN A 99 -1.52 25.21 -22.48
C ASN A 99 -1.30 24.61 -23.87
N GLN A 100 -0.58 23.49 -24.00
CA GLN A 100 -0.40 22.77 -25.28
C GLN A 100 -1.72 22.27 -25.88
N ARG A 101 -2.72 22.03 -25.04
CA ARG A 101 -4.05 21.57 -25.43
C ARG A 101 -5.09 22.70 -25.50
N ASN A 102 -4.66 23.96 -25.38
CA ASN A 102 -5.49 25.16 -25.40
C ASN A 102 -6.62 25.14 -24.35
N VAL A 103 -6.34 24.58 -23.16
CA VAL A 103 -7.25 24.62 -22.02
C VAL A 103 -6.92 25.85 -21.18
N ASN A 104 -7.54 26.97 -21.53
CA ASN A 104 -7.19 28.29 -20.99
C ASN A 104 -8.34 28.94 -20.20
N SER A 105 -9.44 28.20 -19.96
CA SER A 105 -10.62 28.73 -19.28
C SER A 105 -11.08 27.83 -18.15
N ILE A 106 -11.65 28.45 -17.11
CA ILE A 106 -12.13 27.75 -15.91
C ILE A 106 -13.22 26.72 -16.26
N SER A 107 -14.07 27.02 -17.24
CA SER A 107 -15.15 26.14 -17.70
C SER A 107 -14.63 24.88 -18.37
N GLN A 108 -13.52 24.97 -19.11
CA GLN A 108 -12.88 23.79 -19.70
C GLN A 108 -12.23 22.92 -18.62
N ILE A 109 -11.66 23.52 -17.56
CA ILE A 109 -11.13 22.77 -16.41
C ILE A 109 -12.26 22.08 -15.64
N GLU A 110 -13.38 22.76 -15.40
CA GLU A 110 -14.56 22.16 -14.78
C GLU A 110 -15.14 21.01 -15.61
N GLN A 111 -15.17 21.15 -16.93
CA GLN A 111 -15.60 20.08 -17.82
C GLN A 111 -14.66 18.86 -17.74
N LEU A 112 -13.35 19.07 -17.59
CA LEU A 112 -12.39 17.99 -17.36
C LEU A 112 -12.60 17.34 -15.99
N LEU A 113 -12.83 18.11 -14.93
CA LEU A 113 -13.11 17.58 -13.60
C LEU A 113 -14.37 16.71 -13.58
N ASN A 114 -15.45 17.17 -14.23
CA ASN A 114 -16.69 16.39 -14.35
C ASN A 114 -16.46 15.09 -15.13
N GLN A 115 -15.69 15.12 -16.22
CA GLN A 115 -15.32 13.91 -16.96
C GLN A 115 -14.49 12.94 -16.12
N ILE A 116 -13.62 13.45 -15.24
CA ILE A 116 -12.90 12.60 -14.29
C ILE A 116 -13.88 11.98 -13.30
N ASP A 117 -14.79 12.76 -12.73
CA ASP A 117 -15.75 12.27 -11.74
C ASP A 117 -16.69 11.18 -12.28
N ASP A 118 -17.03 11.25 -13.57
CA ASP A 118 -17.80 10.20 -14.24
C ASP A 118 -16.97 8.92 -14.48
N GLU A 119 -15.66 9.03 -14.74
CA GLU A 119 -14.77 7.89 -15.03
C GLU A 119 -14.16 7.23 -13.78
N LEU A 120 -13.91 8.01 -12.72
CA LEU A 120 -13.18 7.60 -11.52
C LEU A 120 -13.79 6.37 -10.81
N PRO A 121 -15.13 6.25 -10.64
CA PRO A 121 -15.75 5.06 -10.05
C PRO A 121 -15.52 3.80 -10.87
N ASN A 122 -15.49 3.92 -12.20
CA ASN A 122 -15.30 2.79 -13.12
C ASN A 122 -13.85 2.27 -13.13
N LEU A 123 -12.90 3.10 -12.69
CA LEU A 123 -11.47 2.74 -12.61
C LEU A 123 -11.10 2.06 -11.28
N LYS A 124 -11.98 2.05 -10.28
CA LYS A 124 -11.73 1.45 -8.95
C LYS A 124 -11.94 -0.06 -8.95
N VAL A 125 -11.13 -0.76 -9.75
CA VAL A 125 -11.25 -2.20 -9.96
C VAL A 125 -10.88 -2.99 -8.69
N SER A 126 -10.09 -2.42 -7.78
CA SER A 126 -9.72 -3.09 -6.54
C SER A 126 -10.90 -3.44 -5.66
N GLU A 127 -11.97 -2.65 -5.61
CA GLU A 127 -13.14 -3.00 -4.78
C GLU A 127 -13.80 -4.27 -5.28
N ASN A 128 -13.84 -4.47 -6.61
CA ASN A 128 -14.41 -5.66 -7.22
C ASN A 128 -13.50 -6.88 -7.12
N ILE A 129 -12.17 -6.70 -7.03
CA ILE A 129 -11.19 -7.81 -6.91
C ILE A 129 -10.89 -8.15 -5.45
N LEU A 130 -10.79 -7.16 -4.57
CA LEU A 130 -10.50 -7.35 -3.15
C LEU A 130 -11.68 -7.99 -2.44
N LYS A 131 -12.93 -7.66 -2.78
CA LYS A 131 -14.11 -8.22 -2.11
C LYS A 131 -14.20 -9.75 -2.20
N PRO A 132 -14.02 -10.40 -3.37
CA PRO A 132 -13.92 -11.86 -3.44
C PRO A 132 -12.64 -12.38 -2.79
N PHE A 133 -11.51 -11.68 -2.88
CA PHE A 133 -10.28 -12.08 -2.19
C PHE A 133 -10.46 -12.11 -0.66
N TYR A 134 -11.09 -11.08 -0.08
CA TYR A 134 -11.48 -11.04 1.33
C TYR A 134 -12.40 -12.20 1.65
N THR A 135 -13.46 -12.40 0.87
CA THR A 135 -14.44 -13.47 1.11
C THR A 135 -13.76 -14.85 1.12
N ILE A 136 -12.93 -15.15 0.11
CA ILE A 136 -12.16 -16.40 0.02
C ILE A 136 -11.20 -16.53 1.20
N THR A 137 -10.49 -15.45 1.54
CA THR A 137 -9.56 -15.44 2.67
C THR A 137 -10.32 -15.71 3.96
N THR A 138 -11.44 -15.05 4.24
CA THR A 138 -12.22 -15.28 5.46
C THR A 138 -12.78 -16.70 5.52
N VAL A 139 -13.29 -17.23 4.41
CA VAL A 139 -13.83 -18.60 4.33
C VAL A 139 -12.76 -19.67 4.55
N ILE A 140 -11.51 -19.42 4.17
CA ILE A 140 -10.39 -20.36 4.37
C ILE A 140 -9.74 -20.16 5.75
N LEU A 141 -9.52 -18.92 6.13
CA LEU A 141 -8.75 -18.55 7.31
C LEU A 141 -9.52 -18.82 8.60
N VAL A 142 -10.84 -18.59 8.63
CA VAL A 142 -11.67 -18.85 9.82
C VAL A 142 -11.69 -20.33 10.20
N PRO A 143 -11.90 -21.30 9.29
CA PRO A 143 -11.78 -22.72 9.61
C PRO A 143 -10.38 -23.13 10.08
N ILE A 144 -9.33 -22.61 9.44
CA ILE A 144 -7.94 -22.90 9.84
C ILE A 144 -7.68 -22.38 11.25
N LEU A 145 -8.08 -21.14 11.55
CA LEU A 145 -7.99 -20.55 12.88
C LEU A 145 -8.79 -21.37 13.91
N SER A 146 -9.99 -21.80 13.55
CA SER A 146 -10.85 -22.59 14.44
C SER A 146 -10.22 -23.95 14.78
N LEU A 147 -9.66 -24.64 13.79
CA LEU A 147 -8.93 -25.89 13.99
C LEU A 147 -7.65 -25.67 14.80
N PHE A 148 -6.94 -24.58 14.55
CA PHE A 148 -5.72 -24.23 15.28
C PHE A 148 -5.99 -23.89 16.75
N ILE A 149 -7.04 -23.12 17.03
CA ILE A 149 -7.47 -22.80 18.39
C ILE A 149 -7.91 -24.07 19.12
N LYS A 150 -8.67 -24.96 18.46
CA LYS A 150 -9.06 -26.24 19.05
C LYS A 150 -7.84 -27.09 19.40
N TRP A 151 -6.88 -27.21 18.46
CA TRP A 151 -5.65 -27.95 18.69
C TRP A 151 -4.83 -27.37 19.85
N LEU A 152 -4.79 -26.05 20.01
CA LEU A 152 -4.14 -25.40 21.15
C LEU A 152 -4.84 -25.67 22.48
N LEU A 153 -6.17 -25.61 22.51
CA LEU A 153 -6.97 -25.93 23.70
C LEU A 153 -6.81 -27.40 24.14
N ASP A 154 -6.66 -28.31 23.18
CA ASP A 154 -6.43 -29.74 23.45
C ASP A 154 -5.02 -30.01 24.00
N LYS A 155 -4.04 -29.16 23.67
CA LYS A 155 -2.61 -29.39 23.98
C LYS A 155 -2.12 -28.64 25.23
N ASP A 156 -2.62 -27.44 25.47
CA ASP A 156 -2.17 -26.57 26.58
C ASP A 156 -3.37 -26.12 27.41
N HIS A 157 -3.31 -26.26 28.73
CA HIS A 157 -4.39 -25.85 29.65
C HIS A 157 -4.19 -24.43 30.18
N ASN A 158 -3.05 -23.80 29.86
CA ASN A 158 -2.71 -22.49 30.35
C ASN A 158 -3.30 -21.40 29.44
N GLY A 159 -4.55 -21.00 29.71
CA GLY A 159 -5.32 -20.07 28.87
C GLY A 159 -4.61 -18.75 28.54
N PHE A 160 -3.67 -18.30 29.38
CA PHE A 160 -2.84 -17.12 29.11
C PHE A 160 -1.88 -17.31 27.91
N LEU A 161 -1.25 -18.47 27.78
CA LEU A 161 -0.32 -18.76 26.67
C LEU A 161 -1.07 -18.89 25.33
N ILE A 162 -2.28 -19.46 25.36
CA ILE A 162 -3.18 -19.55 24.20
C ILE A 162 -3.54 -18.15 23.68
N ILE A 163 -3.88 -17.21 24.57
CA ILE A 163 -4.19 -15.82 24.18
C ILE A 163 -2.98 -15.17 23.50
N ILE A 164 -1.78 -15.33 24.04
CA ILE A 164 -0.55 -14.79 23.43
C ILE A 164 -0.29 -15.37 22.04
N GLN A 165 -0.51 -16.67 21.84
CA GLN A 165 -0.33 -17.34 20.55
C GLN A 165 -1.34 -16.84 19.50
N ILE A 166 -2.60 -16.63 19.89
CA ILE A 166 -3.62 -16.05 19.01
C ILE A 166 -3.25 -14.62 18.63
N VAL A 167 -2.81 -13.80 19.59
CA VAL A 167 -2.37 -12.42 19.31
C VAL A 167 -1.17 -12.39 18.37
N ALA A 168 -0.17 -13.25 18.58
CA ALA A 168 0.99 -13.36 17.70
C ALA A 168 0.61 -13.80 16.27
N LEU A 169 -0.30 -14.76 16.14
CA LEU A 169 -0.75 -15.25 14.84
C LEU A 169 -1.60 -14.20 14.10
N CYS A 170 -2.50 -13.51 14.80
CA CYS A 170 -3.20 -12.35 14.26
C CYS A 170 -2.22 -11.28 13.78
N SER A 171 -1.20 -10.95 14.58
CA SER A 171 -0.15 -9.99 14.21
C SER A 171 0.56 -10.39 12.91
N MET A 172 0.99 -11.65 12.77
CA MET A 172 1.62 -12.13 11.53
C MET A 172 0.71 -12.02 10.31
N ILE A 173 -0.58 -12.34 10.45
CA ILE A 173 -1.57 -12.23 9.37
C ILE A 173 -1.78 -10.76 8.99
N PHE A 174 -1.89 -9.86 9.97
CA PHE A 174 -1.99 -8.42 9.73
C PHE A 174 -0.74 -7.87 9.03
N SER A 175 0.47 -8.24 9.46
CA SER A 175 1.71 -7.80 8.82
C SER A 175 1.80 -8.28 7.37
N LEU A 176 1.42 -9.53 7.07
CA LEU A 176 1.31 -10.03 5.69
C LEU A 176 0.27 -9.26 4.87
N PHE A 177 -0.89 -8.94 5.46
CA PHE A 177 -1.92 -8.16 4.79
C PHE A 177 -1.45 -6.74 4.47
N TYR A 178 -0.80 -6.05 5.42
CA TYR A 178 -0.22 -4.72 5.21
C TYR A 178 0.91 -4.74 4.17
N MET A 179 1.61 -5.86 3.99
CA MET A 179 2.61 -6.03 2.93
C MET A 179 1.96 -6.24 1.55
N LEU A 180 0.91 -7.07 1.47
CA LEU A 180 0.23 -7.40 0.22
C LEU A 180 -0.66 -6.27 -0.29
N LYS A 181 -1.35 -5.55 0.60
CA LYS A 181 -2.24 -4.44 0.26
C LYS A 181 -1.60 -3.40 -0.68
N PRO A 182 -0.42 -2.82 -0.39
CA PRO A 182 0.20 -1.85 -1.27
C PRO A 182 0.65 -2.45 -2.60
N ILE A 183 0.93 -3.76 -2.67
CA ILE A 183 1.29 -4.46 -3.91
C ILE A 183 0.04 -4.64 -4.78
N ILE A 184 -1.07 -5.08 -4.19
CA ILE A 184 -2.35 -5.27 -4.89
C ILE A 184 -2.91 -3.93 -5.36
N GLU A 185 -2.92 -2.90 -4.49
CA GLU A 185 -3.33 -1.54 -4.87
C GLU A 185 -2.46 -0.95 -5.98
N GLN A 186 -1.16 -1.31 -6.05
CA GLN A 186 -0.28 -0.89 -7.14
C GLN A 186 -0.58 -1.55 -8.47
N ILE A 187 -0.97 -2.82 -8.46
CA ILE A 187 -1.18 -3.56 -9.71
C ILE A 187 -2.58 -3.25 -10.24
N VAL A 188 -3.57 -3.16 -9.36
CA VAL A 188 -4.99 -3.08 -9.71
C VAL A 188 -5.48 -1.64 -9.83
N ASP A 189 -5.07 -0.74 -8.94
CA ASP A 189 -5.61 0.63 -8.84
C ASP A 189 -4.67 1.72 -9.33
N ILE A 190 -3.63 1.36 -10.10
CA ILE A 190 -2.68 2.36 -10.59
C ILE A 190 -3.38 3.44 -11.42
N SER A 191 -4.34 3.03 -12.26
CA SER A 191 -5.13 3.94 -13.10
C SER A 191 -6.05 4.82 -12.25
N PHE A 192 -6.69 4.25 -11.23
CA PHE A 192 -7.53 4.98 -10.29
C PHE A 192 -6.73 6.05 -9.52
N ARG A 193 -5.60 5.66 -8.91
CA ARG A 193 -4.74 6.58 -8.15
C ARG A 193 -4.21 7.70 -9.02
N ARG A 194 -3.75 7.39 -10.23
CA ARG A 194 -3.24 8.38 -11.19
C ARG A 194 -4.32 9.35 -11.64
N MET A 195 -5.53 8.87 -11.93
CA MET A 195 -6.65 9.72 -12.31
C MET A 195 -7.11 10.61 -11.14
N SER A 196 -7.13 10.07 -9.92
CA SER A 196 -7.43 10.84 -8.71
C SER A 196 -6.38 11.91 -8.40
N GLN A 197 -5.10 11.61 -8.62
CA GLN A 197 -4.02 12.59 -8.48
C GLN A 197 -4.12 13.70 -9.53
N LEU A 198 -4.41 13.35 -10.79
CA LEU A 198 -4.68 14.32 -11.84
C LEU A 198 -5.87 15.23 -11.48
N LYS A 199 -6.96 14.66 -10.92
CA LYS A 199 -8.12 15.42 -10.45
C LYS A 199 -7.70 16.49 -9.45
N ARG A 200 -6.99 16.09 -8.38
CA ARG A 200 -6.54 17.03 -7.33
C ARG A 200 -5.67 18.15 -7.90
N MET A 201 -4.74 17.83 -8.79
CA MET A 201 -3.89 18.85 -9.41
C MET A 201 -4.66 19.80 -10.33
N LEU A 202 -5.71 19.32 -11.01
CA LEU A 202 -6.61 20.20 -11.78
C LEU A 202 -7.43 21.11 -10.87
N GLU A 203 -7.88 20.62 -9.71
CA GLU A 203 -8.54 21.43 -8.67
C GLU A 203 -7.58 22.51 -8.14
N ASP A 204 -6.32 22.13 -7.86
CA ASP A 204 -5.30 23.07 -7.40
C ASP A 204 -5.00 24.15 -8.44
N ILE A 205 -4.86 23.79 -9.73
CA ILE A 205 -4.69 24.76 -10.83
C ILE A 205 -5.90 25.69 -10.95
N LYS A 206 -7.13 25.16 -10.84
CA LYS A 206 -8.34 25.97 -10.85
C LYS A 206 -8.30 27.06 -9.78
N ILE A 207 -7.87 26.70 -8.57
CA ILE A 207 -7.75 27.63 -7.44
C ILE A 207 -6.64 28.66 -7.68
N ILE A 208 -5.44 28.19 -8.03
CA ILE A 208 -4.24 29.04 -8.12
C ILE A 208 -4.32 30.02 -9.29
N ASP A 209 -4.81 29.57 -10.45
CA ASP A 209 -4.73 30.32 -11.70
C ASP A 209 -6.01 31.11 -12.05
N PHE A 210 -7.18 30.73 -11.51
CA PHE A 210 -8.47 31.29 -11.95
C PHE A 210 -9.39 31.84 -10.86
N LEU A 211 -9.17 31.52 -9.58
CA LEU A 211 -10.01 31.99 -8.45
C LEU A 211 -9.32 33.03 -7.56
N LYS A 212 -8.28 33.69 -8.07
CA LYS A 212 -7.52 34.72 -7.36
C LYS A 212 -8.35 35.92 -6.95
#